data_AF-I6AYZ7-F1
#
_entry.id   AF-I6AYZ7-F1
#
_cell.length_a   1.000
_cell.length_b   1.000
_cell.length_c   1.000
_cell.angle_alpha   90.00
_cell.angle_beta   90.00
_cell.angle_gamma   90.00
#
_symmetry.space_group_name_H-M   'P 1'
#
loop_
_entity.id
_entity.type
_entity.pdbx_description
1 polymer ?
#
loop_
_entity_poly.entity_id
_entity_poly.type
_entity_poly.pdbx_seq_one_letter_code
_entity_poly.pdbx_strand_id
1 'polypeptide(L)'
;MTAPRLTGSGNNVILRAVVSFLFYLINVFAFYLFLRGHNLPGGGFIGGLGSALSVILLSLAVGVEAAQRVLRVDPVRIAVAGLIVALVSASLPLAFGAPFLTQYNVTLDRVPLVGELPLGTPLVFDAGVFLVVVGVTTKLIFVLARALSGLPALEKSEQRRYAAFLESPIEDRGERVDEGTAPLPLPPPLRRQRPGERRILRRAAASGRRCGMIWETALLVGLLFGIACYQILRASFVRILFGFMLLSHAANLLVLAMSSNPTGREPPVVLREGERLVDPLPQALVLTAIVIGFGVISYLVILLYRIFLDQKTTNLFDLFEGDRADRERGDDPEGPVPIPGRENVGADVARADAAAAETGKEAAS
;
A
#
# COMPACT_ATOMS: atom_id res chain seq x y z
N MET A 1 -11.23 -26.70 -32.75
CA MET A 1 -9.88 -26.21 -32.42
C MET A 1 -9.82 -25.99 -30.91
N THR A 2 -9.28 -26.97 -30.19
CA THR A 2 -9.04 -26.93 -28.75
C THR A 2 -7.86 -26.01 -28.45
N ALA A 3 -8.09 -24.94 -27.68
CA ALA A 3 -7.03 -24.07 -27.22
C ALA A 3 -5.95 -24.89 -26.47
N PRO A 4 -4.66 -24.61 -26.67
CA PRO A 4 -3.61 -25.27 -25.92
C PRO A 4 -3.74 -24.85 -24.45
N ARG A 5 -4.10 -25.79 -23.58
CA ARG A 5 -3.92 -25.60 -22.14
C ARG A 5 -2.43 -25.38 -21.93
N LEU A 6 -2.03 -24.17 -21.56
CA LEU A 6 -0.74 -23.93 -20.94
C LEU A 6 -0.77 -24.58 -19.56
N THR A 7 -0.69 -25.91 -19.51
CA THR A 7 -0.25 -26.62 -18.31
C THR A 7 1.20 -26.26 -18.13
N GLY A 8 1.45 -25.12 -17.48
CA GLY A 8 2.70 -24.81 -16.79
C GLY A 8 2.89 -25.75 -15.59
N SER A 9 2.73 -27.06 -15.81
CA SER A 9 3.23 -28.14 -14.98
C SER A 9 4.75 -28.28 -15.22
N GLY A 10 5.45 -27.15 -15.17
CA GLY A 10 6.89 -27.14 -15.07
C GLY A 10 7.22 -27.38 -13.61
N ASN A 11 7.44 -28.65 -13.26
CA ASN A 11 7.99 -29.07 -11.98
C ASN A 11 9.38 -28.43 -11.79
N ASN A 12 9.43 -27.14 -11.47
CA ASN A 12 10.66 -26.48 -11.05
C ASN A 12 10.92 -26.87 -9.60
N VAL A 13 11.26 -28.14 -9.40
CA VAL A 13 11.64 -28.73 -8.11
C VAL A 13 12.77 -27.90 -7.49
N ILE A 14 13.68 -27.38 -8.32
CA ILE A 14 14.75 -26.47 -7.92
C ILE A 14 14.17 -25.17 -7.37
N LEU A 15 13.31 -24.46 -8.12
CA LEU A 15 12.68 -23.21 -7.65
C LEU A 15 11.89 -23.44 -6.35
N ARG A 16 11.10 -24.52 -6.31
CA ARG A 16 10.30 -24.87 -5.15
C ARG A 16 11.16 -25.19 -3.93
N ALA A 17 12.24 -25.95 -4.10
CA ALA A 17 13.17 -26.29 -3.03
C ALA A 17 13.90 -25.04 -2.51
N VAL A 18 14.46 -24.25 -3.43
CA VAL A 18 15.19 -23.01 -3.12
C VAL A 18 14.27 -22.02 -2.42
N VAL A 19 13.08 -21.75 -2.96
CA VAL A 19 12.13 -20.80 -2.36
C VAL A 19 11.59 -21.31 -1.02
N SER A 20 11.33 -22.61 -0.87
CA SER A 20 10.91 -23.15 0.43
C SER A 20 12.01 -22.97 1.48
N PHE A 21 13.28 -23.16 1.12
CA PHE A 21 14.41 -22.87 1.99
C PHE A 21 14.54 -21.37 2.30
N LEU A 22 14.46 -20.50 1.28
CA LEU A 22 14.48 -19.04 1.46
C LEU A 22 13.33 -18.56 2.33
N PHE A 23 12.15 -19.16 2.24
CA PHE A 23 11.01 -18.80 3.09
C PHE A 23 11.38 -18.90 4.58
N TYR A 24 12.00 -20.01 5.00
CA TYR A 24 12.45 -20.16 6.38
C TYR A 24 13.58 -19.19 6.72
N LEU A 25 14.58 -19.05 5.84
CA LEU A 25 15.72 -18.16 6.08
C LEU A 25 15.29 -16.69 6.21
N ILE A 26 14.41 -16.22 5.33
CA ILE A 26 13.87 -14.86 5.34
C ILE A 26 13.03 -14.64 6.60
N ASN A 27 12.21 -15.61 7.04
CA ASN A 27 11.45 -15.45 8.29
C ASN A 27 12.34 -15.41 9.53
N VAL A 28 13.41 -16.21 9.58
CA VAL A 28 14.42 -16.13 10.65
C VAL A 28 15.07 -14.74 10.67
N PHE A 29 15.47 -14.23 9.51
CA PHE A 29 16.07 -12.90 9.41
C PHE A 29 15.08 -11.77 9.72
N ALA A 30 13.83 -11.89 9.27
CA ALA A 30 12.75 -10.96 9.57
C ALA A 30 12.46 -10.90 11.07
N PHE A 31 12.44 -12.05 11.74
CA PHE A 31 12.27 -12.13 13.19
C PHE A 31 13.47 -11.55 13.94
N TYR A 32 14.69 -11.79 13.44
CA TYR A 32 15.90 -11.14 13.96
C TYR A 32 15.83 -9.61 13.85
N LEU A 33 15.44 -9.06 12.69
CA LEU A 33 15.29 -7.61 12.51
C LEU A 33 14.16 -7.03 13.37
N PHE A 34 13.09 -7.78 13.59
CA PHE A 34 12.02 -7.43 14.53
C PHE A 34 12.57 -7.27 15.95
N LEU A 35 13.30 -8.27 16.46
CA LEU A 35 13.89 -8.23 17.80
C LEU A 35 14.96 -7.13 17.96
N ARG A 36 15.68 -6.81 16.87
CA ARG A 36 16.77 -5.82 16.89
C ARG A 36 16.31 -4.36 16.86
N GLY A 37 15.04 -4.11 16.53
CA GLY A 37 14.49 -2.78 16.24
C GLY A 37 14.52 -1.77 17.39
N HIS A 38 14.77 -2.21 18.61
CA HIS A 38 14.83 -1.33 19.78
C HIS A 38 16.12 -0.48 19.84
N ASN A 39 17.25 -1.03 19.37
CA ASN A 39 18.57 -0.40 19.55
C ASN A 39 19.30 -0.12 18.23
N LEU A 40 18.89 -0.75 17.13
CA LEU A 40 19.56 -0.74 15.84
C LEU A 40 18.50 -0.63 14.73
N PRO A 41 18.88 -0.23 13.50
CA PRO A 41 17.93 -0.15 12.39
C PRO A 41 17.21 -1.50 12.20
N GLY A 42 15.88 -1.50 12.30
CA GLY A 42 15.03 -2.69 12.34
C GLY A 42 13.60 -2.36 12.80
N GLY A 43 12.91 -3.35 13.39
CA GLY A 43 11.60 -3.19 14.03
C GLY A 43 10.46 -3.97 13.39
N GLY A 44 9.26 -3.81 13.95
CA GLY A 44 8.06 -4.54 13.53
C GLY A 44 7.68 -4.33 12.06
N PHE A 45 7.91 -3.13 11.53
CA PHE A 45 7.57 -2.82 10.14
C PHE A 45 8.45 -3.56 9.12
N ILE A 46 9.78 -3.44 9.24
CA ILE A 46 10.73 -4.08 8.32
C ILE A 46 10.66 -5.60 8.44
N GLY A 47 10.58 -6.13 9.66
CA GLY A 47 10.38 -7.56 9.89
C GLY A 47 9.08 -8.05 9.24
N GLY A 48 7.98 -7.29 9.40
CA GLY A 48 6.69 -7.64 8.82
C GLY A 48 6.72 -7.66 7.29
N LEU A 49 7.35 -6.67 6.66
CA LEU A 49 7.54 -6.64 5.20
C LEU A 49 8.42 -7.80 4.71
N GLY A 50 9.49 -8.13 5.43
CA GLY A 50 10.34 -9.28 5.10
C GLY A 50 9.57 -10.60 5.16
N SER A 51 8.75 -10.79 6.20
CA SER A 51 7.89 -11.97 6.31
C SER A 51 6.84 -12.00 5.19
N ALA A 52 6.20 -10.88 4.86
CA ALA A 52 5.27 -10.81 3.73
C ALA A 52 5.95 -11.16 2.39
N LEU A 53 7.18 -10.65 2.15
CA LEU A 53 7.98 -10.99 0.98
C LEU A 53 8.27 -12.51 0.91
N SER A 54 8.58 -13.14 2.04
CA SER A 54 8.78 -14.59 2.07
C SER A 54 7.53 -15.35 1.60
N VAL A 55 6.34 -14.88 1.99
CA VAL A 55 5.05 -15.47 1.59
C VAL A 55 4.78 -15.23 0.10
N ILE A 56 5.15 -14.07 -0.45
CA ILE A 56 5.08 -13.81 -1.90
C ILE A 56 5.93 -14.82 -2.65
N LEU A 57 7.20 -14.97 -2.26
CA LEU A 57 8.09 -15.91 -2.95
C LEU A 57 7.52 -17.33 -2.89
N LEU A 58 7.05 -17.76 -1.73
CA LEU A 58 6.43 -19.06 -1.55
C LEU A 58 5.17 -19.24 -2.42
N SER A 59 4.33 -18.21 -2.55
CA SER A 59 3.12 -18.26 -3.37
C SER A 59 3.42 -18.32 -4.87
N LEU A 60 4.49 -17.66 -5.32
CA LEU A 60 4.98 -17.77 -6.70
C LEU A 60 5.56 -19.15 -7.02
N ALA A 61 6.20 -19.81 -6.04
CA ALA A 61 6.87 -21.09 -6.26
C ALA A 61 5.96 -22.32 -6.14
N VAL A 62 4.96 -22.28 -5.25
CA VAL A 62 4.06 -23.43 -4.97
C VAL A 62 2.64 -23.18 -5.48
N GLY A 63 2.34 -21.97 -5.92
CA GLY A 63 0.99 -21.54 -6.31
C GLY A 63 0.22 -20.91 -5.15
N VAL A 64 -0.70 -20.02 -5.49
CA VAL A 64 -1.46 -19.18 -4.55
C VAL A 64 -2.29 -20.03 -3.58
N GLU A 65 -2.98 -21.05 -4.08
CA GLU A 65 -3.85 -21.93 -3.30
C GLU A 65 -3.09 -22.81 -2.31
N ALA A 66 -1.88 -23.24 -2.69
CA ALA A 66 -1.02 -24.04 -1.82
C ALA A 66 -0.37 -23.18 -0.73
N ALA A 67 0.05 -21.95 -1.07
CA ALA A 67 0.57 -20.99 -0.10
C ALA A 67 -0.51 -20.55 0.91
N GLN A 68 -1.76 -20.40 0.50
CA GLN A 68 -2.87 -20.15 1.42
C GLN A 68 -3.10 -21.32 2.40
N ARG A 69 -2.90 -22.58 1.98
CA ARG A 69 -2.98 -23.73 2.89
C ARG A 69 -1.89 -23.73 3.97
N VAL A 70 -0.73 -23.12 3.70
CA VAL A 70 0.33 -22.93 4.71
C VAL A 70 -0.14 -21.93 5.78
N LEU A 71 -0.87 -20.89 5.39
CA LEU A 71 -1.45 -19.89 6.29
C LEU A 71 -2.83 -20.34 6.78
N ARG A 72 -2.81 -21.14 7.86
CA ARG A 72 -4.03 -21.69 8.50
C ARG A 72 -5.03 -20.64 8.99
N VAL A 73 -4.59 -19.39 9.17
CA VAL A 73 -5.39 -18.29 9.71
C VAL A 73 -5.52 -17.21 8.65
N ASP A 74 -6.74 -16.70 8.50
CA ASP A 74 -7.04 -15.54 7.64
C ASP A 74 -6.11 -14.37 8.00
N PRO A 75 -5.28 -13.86 7.06
CA PRO A 75 -4.31 -12.81 7.33
C PRO A 75 -4.93 -11.54 7.91
N VAL A 76 -6.21 -11.25 7.62
CA VAL A 76 -6.92 -10.11 8.22
C VAL A 76 -7.11 -10.30 9.72
N ARG A 77 -7.35 -11.52 10.19
CA ARG A 77 -7.47 -11.80 11.63
C ARG A 77 -6.13 -11.61 12.34
N ILE A 78 -5.03 -11.97 11.69
CA ILE A 78 -3.68 -11.69 12.19
C ILE A 78 -3.49 -10.17 12.32
N ALA A 79 -3.92 -9.41 11.32
CA ALA A 79 -3.84 -7.96 11.36
C ALA A 79 -4.70 -7.33 12.47
N VAL A 80 -5.96 -7.76 12.62
CA VAL A 80 -6.85 -7.28 13.69
C VAL A 80 -6.29 -7.62 15.06
N ALA A 81 -5.76 -8.84 15.25
CA ALA A 81 -5.11 -9.22 16.50
C ALA A 81 -3.88 -8.33 16.79
N GLY A 82 -3.05 -8.07 15.79
CA GLY A 82 -1.92 -7.16 15.90
C GLY A 82 -2.34 -5.74 16.27
N LEU A 83 -3.42 -5.24 15.67
CA LEU A 83 -3.96 -3.91 15.97
C LEU A 83 -4.45 -3.81 17.41
N ILE A 84 -5.15 -4.85 17.91
CA ILE A 84 -5.57 -4.92 19.31
C ILE A 84 -4.35 -4.91 20.23
N VAL A 85 -3.32 -5.72 19.95
CA VAL A 85 -2.09 -5.76 20.74
C VAL A 85 -1.41 -4.38 20.77
N ALA A 86 -1.30 -3.71 19.63
CA ALA A 86 -0.70 -2.37 19.55
C ALA A 86 -1.52 -1.32 20.32
N LEU A 87 -2.85 -1.33 20.17
CA LEU A 87 -3.75 -0.40 20.86
C LEU A 87 -3.73 -0.61 22.38
N VAL A 88 -3.77 -1.86 22.83
CA VAL A 88 -3.68 -2.20 24.25
C VAL A 88 -2.33 -1.74 24.79
N SER A 89 -1.22 -2.05 24.13
CA SER A 89 0.11 -1.64 24.55
C SER A 89 0.27 -0.11 24.61
N ALA A 90 -0.31 0.62 23.64
CA ALA A 90 -0.26 2.08 23.59
C ALA A 90 -1.15 2.75 24.65
N SER A 91 -2.27 2.13 24.99
CA SER A 91 -3.27 2.64 25.95
C SER A 91 -2.98 2.22 27.38
N LEU A 92 -2.20 1.16 27.59
CA LEU A 92 -1.88 0.61 28.90
C LEU A 92 -1.31 1.66 29.87
N PRO A 93 -0.41 2.59 29.46
CA PRO A 93 0.11 3.62 30.36
C PRO A 93 -0.96 4.58 30.91
N LEU A 94 -2.07 4.80 30.17
CA LEU A 94 -3.18 5.65 30.63
C LEU A 94 -3.84 5.08 31.89
N ALA A 95 -3.92 3.74 32.00
CA ALA A 95 -4.46 3.07 33.18
C ALA A 95 -3.58 3.27 34.43
N PHE A 96 -2.31 3.65 34.24
CA PHE A 96 -1.36 3.94 35.30
C PHE A 96 -1.14 5.46 35.50
N GLY A 97 -1.99 6.30 34.91
CA GLY A 97 -1.91 7.77 35.03
C GLY A 97 -0.77 8.41 34.22
N ALA A 98 -0.09 7.66 33.35
CA ALA A 98 0.94 8.17 32.46
C ALA A 98 0.34 8.58 31.09
N PRO A 99 1.00 9.47 30.33
CA PRO A 99 0.55 9.83 28.99
C PRO A 99 0.43 8.62 28.04
N PHE A 100 -0.47 8.71 27.06
CA PHE A 100 -0.57 7.73 25.97
C PHE A 100 0.79 7.49 25.31
N LEU A 101 1.10 6.24 24.95
CA LEU A 101 2.40 5.80 24.38
C LEU A 101 3.63 5.98 25.29
N THR A 102 3.46 6.14 26.61
CA THR A 102 4.61 6.11 27.52
C THR A 102 5.25 4.72 27.54
N GLN A 103 6.58 4.68 27.41
CA GLN A 103 7.34 3.45 27.32
C GLN A 103 7.87 3.01 28.69
N TYR A 104 7.72 1.73 29.01
CA TYR A 104 8.32 1.10 30.19
C TYR A 104 9.27 0.01 29.70
N ASN A 105 10.53 0.05 30.14
CA ASN A 105 11.56 -0.89 29.73
C ASN A 105 12.04 -1.68 30.96
N VAL A 106 12.07 -3.00 30.87
CA VAL A 106 12.71 -3.90 31.85
C VAL A 106 13.85 -4.61 31.14
N THR A 107 15.09 -4.41 31.58
CA THR A 107 16.25 -5.09 31.00
C THR A 107 16.35 -6.53 31.52
N LEU A 108 16.35 -7.51 30.61
CA LEU A 108 16.74 -8.88 30.90
C LEU A 108 18.20 -9.07 30.51
N ASP A 109 19.06 -9.21 31.51
CA ASP A 109 20.52 -9.15 31.32
C ASP A 109 21.17 -10.47 30.84
N ARG A 110 20.40 -11.51 30.49
CA ARG A 110 20.97 -12.82 30.04
C ARG A 110 20.10 -13.57 29.03
N VAL A 111 20.07 -13.10 27.78
CA VAL A 111 19.62 -13.94 26.66
C VAL A 111 20.85 -14.44 25.88
N PRO A 112 21.16 -15.75 25.89
CA PRO A 112 22.28 -16.28 25.11
C PRO A 112 21.99 -16.02 23.62
N LEU A 113 22.97 -15.44 22.92
CA LEU A 113 22.97 -15.02 21.50
C LEU A 113 22.47 -13.58 21.19
N VAL A 114 21.69 -12.92 22.05
CA VAL A 114 21.05 -11.62 21.74
C VAL A 114 21.58 -10.43 22.57
N GLY A 115 22.29 -10.68 23.68
CA GLY A 115 22.81 -9.63 24.57
C GLY A 115 21.81 -9.20 25.64
N GLU A 116 21.94 -7.98 26.16
CA GLU A 116 20.93 -7.37 27.05
C GLU A 116 19.64 -7.15 26.26
N LEU A 117 18.55 -7.82 26.66
CA LEU A 117 17.25 -7.67 26.01
C LEU A 117 16.38 -6.77 26.90
N PRO A 118 16.32 -5.44 26.65
CA PRO A 118 15.28 -4.58 27.22
C PRO A 118 13.91 -5.02 26.72
N LEU A 119 13.27 -5.90 27.49
CA LEU A 119 11.90 -6.30 27.34
C LEU A 119 11.03 -5.15 27.86
N GLY A 120 10.60 -4.30 26.95
CA GLY A 120 9.71 -3.17 27.24
C GLY A 120 8.39 -3.22 26.50
N THR A 121 7.47 -2.36 26.89
CA THR A 121 6.24 -2.08 26.14
C THR A 121 6.47 -1.68 24.67
N PRO A 122 7.62 -1.10 24.26
CA PRO A 122 7.91 -0.89 22.84
C PRO A 122 7.98 -2.17 22.01
N LEU A 123 8.50 -3.27 22.57
CA LEU A 123 8.59 -4.55 21.85
C LEU A 123 7.18 -5.14 21.62
N VAL A 124 6.28 -4.99 22.59
CA VAL A 124 4.89 -5.44 22.47
C VAL A 124 4.14 -4.60 21.43
N PHE A 125 4.36 -3.29 21.43
CA PHE A 125 3.81 -2.40 20.40
C PHE A 125 4.32 -2.79 19.00
N ASP A 126 5.63 -2.99 18.84
CA ASP A 126 6.23 -3.40 17.58
C ASP A 126 5.79 -4.80 17.15
N ALA A 127 5.51 -5.72 18.09
CA ALA A 127 4.93 -7.02 17.79
C ALA A 127 3.51 -6.87 17.20
N GLY A 128 2.71 -5.95 17.75
CA GLY A 128 1.42 -5.57 17.19
C GLY A 128 1.54 -5.03 15.77
N VAL A 129 2.47 -4.10 15.55
CA VAL A 129 2.77 -3.55 14.21
C VAL A 129 3.23 -4.65 13.24
N PHE A 130 4.12 -5.55 13.67
CA PHE A 130 4.59 -6.68 12.88
C PHE A 130 3.42 -7.54 12.37
N LEU A 131 2.51 -7.93 13.27
CA LEU A 131 1.34 -8.73 12.92
C LEU A 131 0.38 -8.00 11.97
N VAL A 132 0.17 -6.69 12.16
CA VAL A 132 -0.60 -5.85 11.23
C VAL A 132 0.01 -5.87 9.84
N VAL A 133 1.32 -5.60 9.73
CA VAL A 133 2.02 -5.53 8.45
C VAL A 133 1.99 -6.89 7.75
N VAL A 134 2.35 -7.97 8.45
CA VAL A 134 2.28 -9.32 7.88
C VAL A 134 0.86 -9.63 7.38
N GLY A 135 -0.15 -9.38 8.22
CA GLY A 135 -1.54 -9.71 7.90
C GLY A 135 -2.08 -8.93 6.71
N VAL A 136 -1.96 -7.60 6.74
CA VAL A 136 -2.48 -6.71 5.69
C VAL A 136 -1.74 -6.95 4.37
N THR A 137 -0.40 -6.95 4.40
CA THR A 137 0.39 -7.10 3.18
C THR A 137 0.12 -8.46 2.55
N THR A 138 0.15 -9.55 3.34
CA THR A 138 -0.14 -10.90 2.85
C THR A 138 -1.56 -11.01 2.28
N LYS A 139 -2.57 -10.40 2.93
CA LYS A 139 -3.95 -10.39 2.41
C LYS A 139 -4.01 -9.72 1.05
N LEU A 140 -3.44 -8.52 0.94
CA LEU A 140 -3.45 -7.72 -0.28
C LEU A 140 -2.79 -8.46 -1.44
N ILE A 141 -1.64 -9.10 -1.18
CA ILE A 141 -0.93 -9.91 -2.17
C ILE A 141 -1.78 -11.08 -2.63
N PHE A 142 -2.45 -11.80 -1.74
CA PHE A 142 -3.27 -12.93 -2.17
C PHE A 142 -4.50 -12.50 -2.95
N VAL A 143 -5.14 -11.41 -2.55
CA VAL A 143 -6.26 -10.83 -3.32
C VAL A 143 -5.79 -10.48 -4.73
N LEU A 144 -4.65 -9.81 -4.85
CA LEU A 144 -4.07 -9.44 -6.14
C LEU A 144 -3.63 -10.66 -6.96
N ALA A 145 -2.93 -11.61 -6.35
CA ALA A 145 -2.44 -12.81 -7.02
C ALA A 145 -3.59 -13.69 -7.53
N ARG A 146 -4.70 -13.77 -6.78
CA ARG A 146 -5.92 -14.46 -7.23
C ARG A 146 -6.57 -13.75 -8.41
N ALA A 147 -6.73 -12.43 -8.32
CA ALA A 147 -7.28 -11.62 -9.42
C ALA A 147 -6.46 -11.78 -10.70
N LEU A 148 -5.12 -11.71 -10.62
CA LEU A 148 -4.22 -11.91 -11.76
C LEU A 148 -4.22 -13.34 -12.31
N SER A 149 -4.61 -14.33 -11.49
CA SER A 149 -4.68 -15.74 -11.89
C SER A 149 -6.08 -16.13 -12.44
N GLY A 150 -6.99 -15.17 -12.61
CA GLY A 150 -8.38 -15.44 -13.05
C GLY A 150 -9.23 -16.14 -11.99
N LEU A 151 -8.81 -16.12 -10.72
CA LEU A 151 -9.58 -16.65 -9.59
C LEU A 151 -10.36 -15.52 -8.91
N PRO A 152 -11.54 -15.81 -8.31
CA PRO A 152 -12.25 -14.84 -7.50
C PRO A 152 -11.34 -14.28 -6.40
N ALA A 153 -11.26 -12.94 -6.34
CA ALA A 153 -10.31 -12.21 -5.49
C ALA A 153 -10.47 -12.51 -3.98
N LEU A 154 -11.69 -12.83 -3.56
CA LEU A 154 -12.02 -13.28 -2.19
C LEU A 154 -12.52 -14.72 -2.20
N GLU A 155 -12.29 -15.47 -1.11
CA GLU A 155 -12.93 -16.77 -0.94
C GLU A 155 -14.44 -16.62 -0.70
N LYS A 156 -15.23 -17.65 -1.06
CA LYS A 156 -16.69 -17.69 -0.78
C LYS A 156 -17.01 -17.50 0.72
N SER A 157 -16.13 -17.96 1.61
CA SER A 157 -16.25 -17.81 3.06
C SER A 157 -15.93 -16.40 3.58
N GLU A 158 -15.24 -15.60 2.75
CA GLU A 158 -14.80 -14.24 3.02
C GLU A 158 -15.73 -13.20 2.39
N GLN A 159 -16.29 -13.50 1.21
CA GLN A 159 -17.31 -12.69 0.57
C GLN A 159 -18.48 -12.40 1.53
N ARG A 160 -18.92 -13.40 2.31
CA ARG A 160 -19.96 -13.21 3.34
C ARG A 160 -19.53 -12.33 4.52
N ARG A 161 -18.22 -12.20 4.78
CA ARG A 161 -17.65 -11.44 5.91
C ARG A 161 -17.29 -9.99 5.51
N TYR A 162 -16.92 -9.78 4.26
CA TYR A 162 -16.50 -8.48 3.72
C TYR A 162 -17.56 -7.80 2.86
N ALA A 163 -18.60 -8.51 2.41
CA ALA A 163 -19.81 -7.85 1.93
C ALA A 163 -20.39 -7.07 3.10
N ALA A 164 -20.24 -5.75 3.06
CA ALA A 164 -20.90 -4.87 4.01
C ALA A 164 -22.40 -5.19 3.97
N PHE A 165 -23.03 -5.31 5.15
CA PHE A 165 -24.43 -5.72 5.33
C PHE A 165 -25.46 -4.86 4.55
N LEU A 166 -25.02 -3.77 3.91
CA LEU A 166 -25.85 -2.82 3.17
C LEU A 166 -25.31 -2.45 1.78
N GLU A 167 -24.25 -3.08 1.27
CA GLU A 167 -23.76 -2.76 -0.06
C GLU A 167 -24.30 -3.79 -1.06
N SER A 168 -25.44 -3.44 -1.67
CA SER A 168 -25.79 -3.98 -2.98
C SER A 168 -24.61 -3.72 -3.93
N PRO A 169 -24.24 -4.67 -4.79
CA PRO A 169 -23.27 -4.44 -5.86
C PRO A 169 -23.54 -3.09 -6.52
N ILE A 170 -22.51 -2.25 -6.65
CA ILE A 170 -22.61 -0.91 -7.26
C ILE A 170 -23.17 -0.99 -8.70
N GLU A 171 -23.17 -2.18 -9.27
CA GLU A 171 -23.59 -2.53 -10.62
C GLU A 171 -25.12 -2.50 -10.86
N ASP A 172 -25.99 -2.44 -9.83
CA ASP A 172 -27.46 -2.49 -10.03
C ASP A 172 -28.19 -1.15 -9.76
N ARG A 173 -27.48 -0.03 -9.58
CA ARG A 173 -28.13 1.30 -9.42
C ARG A 173 -28.35 2.01 -10.75
N GLY A 174 -29.30 1.48 -11.52
CA GLY A 174 -29.97 2.20 -12.61
C GLY A 174 -31.06 3.17 -12.11
N GLU A 175 -30.75 4.01 -11.12
CA GLU A 175 -31.70 5.00 -10.62
C GLU A 175 -31.45 6.37 -11.26
N ARG A 176 -32.46 6.79 -12.01
CA ARG A 176 -32.66 8.14 -12.50
C ARG A 176 -32.36 9.16 -11.40
N VAL A 177 -31.58 10.18 -11.75
CA VAL A 177 -31.44 11.38 -10.93
C VAL A 177 -32.79 12.09 -10.95
N ASP A 178 -33.60 11.89 -9.90
CA ASP A 178 -34.77 12.74 -9.67
C ASP A 178 -34.28 14.18 -9.40
N GLU A 179 -34.73 15.09 -10.24
CA GLU A 179 -34.65 16.53 -10.05
C GLU A 179 -35.41 16.91 -8.76
N GLY A 180 -34.69 17.02 -7.64
CA GLY A 180 -35.33 17.44 -6.39
C GLY A 180 -34.45 17.50 -5.15
N THR A 181 -33.11 17.47 -5.26
CA THR A 181 -32.26 17.54 -4.07
C THR A 181 -31.98 19.00 -3.68
N ALA A 182 -32.49 19.40 -2.52
CA ALA A 182 -32.28 20.73 -1.95
C ALA A 182 -30.79 21.07 -1.81
N PRO A 183 -30.38 22.35 -1.94
CA PRO A 183 -28.98 22.75 -1.86
C PRO A 183 -28.36 22.38 -0.51
N LEU A 184 -27.19 21.73 -0.53
CA LEU A 184 -26.38 21.51 0.65
C LEU A 184 -26.09 22.85 1.36
N PRO A 185 -26.25 22.95 2.68
CA PRO A 185 -25.93 24.17 3.41
C PRO A 185 -24.44 24.49 3.28
N LEU A 186 -24.13 25.73 2.91
CA LEU A 186 -22.77 26.25 2.82
C LEU A 186 -22.03 26.08 4.16
N PRO A 187 -20.76 25.65 4.13
CA PRO A 187 -19.95 25.63 5.34
C PRO A 187 -19.81 27.05 5.90
N PRO A 188 -19.76 27.20 7.24
CA PRO A 188 -19.62 28.52 7.87
C PRO A 188 -18.31 29.19 7.42
N PRO A 189 -18.30 30.53 7.29
CA PRO A 189 -17.10 31.24 6.87
C PRO A 189 -15.97 31.03 7.88
N LEU A 190 -14.77 30.77 7.35
CA LEU A 190 -13.55 30.62 8.13
C LEU A 190 -13.37 31.84 9.05
N ARG A 191 -13.39 31.57 10.36
CA ARG A 191 -13.20 32.58 11.40
C ARG A 191 -11.80 33.19 11.26
N ARG A 192 -11.75 34.48 10.92
CA ARG A 192 -10.53 35.32 10.91
C ARG A 192 -9.69 35.04 12.17
N GLN A 193 -8.47 34.53 11.98
CA GLN A 193 -7.48 34.43 13.04
C GLN A 193 -7.20 35.82 13.63
N ARG A 194 -7.17 35.90 14.96
CA ARG A 194 -6.91 37.13 15.72
C ARG A 194 -5.46 37.59 15.51
N PRO A 195 -5.20 38.90 15.36
CA PRO A 195 -3.85 39.41 15.19
C PRO A 195 -3.13 39.44 16.55
N GLY A 196 -2.44 38.36 16.90
CA GLY A 196 -1.68 38.27 18.17
C GLY A 196 -0.30 37.61 18.07
N GLU A 197 -0.04 36.78 17.05
CA GLU A 197 1.14 35.89 17.06
C GLU A 197 2.31 36.38 16.19
N ARG A 198 2.32 37.64 15.76
CA ARG A 198 3.41 38.19 14.94
C ARG A 198 4.68 38.56 15.74
N ARG A 199 4.72 38.36 17.06
CA ARG A 199 5.89 38.70 17.90
C ARG A 199 6.92 37.59 18.05
N ILE A 200 6.59 36.33 17.75
CA ILE A 200 7.52 35.21 17.96
C ILE A 200 8.41 34.97 16.73
N LEU A 201 7.96 35.38 15.54
CA LEU A 201 8.71 35.21 14.28
C LEU A 201 9.80 36.26 14.02
N ARG A 202 9.84 37.38 14.76
CA ARG A 202 10.84 38.44 14.55
C ARG A 202 12.16 38.25 15.33
N ARG A 203 12.24 37.31 16.27
CA ARG A 203 13.50 37.02 16.98
C ARG A 203 14.36 35.93 16.34
N ALA A 204 13.82 35.14 15.41
CA ALA A 204 14.60 34.21 14.61
C ALA A 204 15.41 34.89 13.48
N ALA A 205 15.11 36.16 13.16
CA ALA A 205 15.75 36.91 12.08
C ALA A 205 17.03 37.67 12.51
N ALA A 206 17.51 37.48 13.73
CA ALA A 206 18.70 38.16 14.26
C ALA A 206 19.77 37.15 14.71
N SER A 207 20.22 36.29 13.80
CA SER A 207 21.52 35.63 13.93
C SER A 207 22.22 35.64 12.59
N GLY A 208 22.95 36.73 12.34
CA GLY A 208 23.87 36.86 11.23
C GLY A 208 25.05 35.91 11.41
N ARG A 209 24.93 34.70 10.87
CA ARG A 209 26.08 33.89 10.44
C ARG A 209 25.81 33.45 9.01
N ARG A 210 26.75 33.79 8.12
CA ARG A 210 26.74 33.61 6.66
C ARG A 210 25.97 32.36 6.22
N CYS A 211 24.72 32.55 5.76
CA CYS A 211 23.80 31.53 5.26
C CYS A 211 23.86 31.41 3.72
N GLY A 212 25.04 31.54 3.10
CA GLY A 212 25.14 31.60 1.64
C GLY A 212 24.66 30.32 0.93
N MET A 213 24.89 29.17 1.55
CA MET A 213 24.79 27.87 0.87
C MET A 213 23.43 27.16 1.02
N ILE A 214 22.61 27.55 2.02
CA ILE A 214 21.32 26.88 2.30
C ILE A 214 20.20 27.46 1.43
N TRP A 215 20.27 28.74 1.05
CA TRP A 215 19.22 29.35 0.22
C TRP A 215 19.24 28.82 -1.22
N GLU A 216 20.42 28.58 -1.78
CA GLU A 216 20.59 28.02 -3.13
C GLU A 216 20.01 26.61 -3.21
N THR A 217 20.35 25.76 -2.23
CA THR A 217 19.84 24.39 -2.13
C THR A 217 18.34 24.36 -1.83
N ALA A 218 17.83 25.24 -0.96
CA ALA A 218 16.41 25.35 -0.69
C ALA A 218 15.60 25.78 -1.93
N LEU A 219 16.12 26.74 -2.71
CA LEU A 219 15.48 27.21 -3.94
C LEU A 219 15.49 26.11 -5.02
N LEU A 220 16.62 25.43 -5.19
CA LEU A 220 16.74 24.30 -6.11
C LEU A 220 15.78 23.16 -5.74
N VAL A 221 15.75 22.76 -4.46
CA VAL A 221 14.83 21.72 -3.96
C VAL A 221 13.38 22.15 -4.15
N GLY A 222 13.03 23.39 -3.82
CA GLY A 222 11.69 23.93 -4.01
C GLY A 222 11.24 23.93 -5.48
N LEU A 223 12.14 24.33 -6.39
CA LEU A 223 11.89 24.29 -7.83
C LEU A 223 11.69 22.85 -8.33
N LEU A 224 12.55 21.92 -7.92
CA LEU A 224 12.47 20.51 -8.30
C LEU A 224 11.18 19.86 -7.79
N PHE A 225 10.81 20.09 -6.52
CA PHE A 225 9.53 19.64 -5.97
C PHE A 225 8.35 20.25 -6.73
N GLY A 226 8.40 21.54 -7.05
CA GLY A 226 7.36 22.22 -7.83
C GLY A 226 7.15 21.60 -9.22
N ILE A 227 8.25 21.39 -9.96
CA ILE A 227 8.21 20.76 -11.29
C ILE A 227 7.75 19.30 -11.17
N ALA A 228 8.22 18.56 -10.17
CA ALA A 228 7.83 17.16 -9.95
C ALA A 228 6.32 17.04 -9.68
N CYS A 229 5.80 17.82 -8.73
CA CYS A 229 4.37 17.88 -8.44
C CYS A 229 3.57 18.27 -9.69
N TYR A 230 4.01 19.30 -10.42
CA TYR A 230 3.34 19.72 -11.65
C TYR A 230 3.28 18.61 -12.71
N GLN A 231 4.36 17.84 -12.87
CA GLN A 231 4.42 16.74 -13.83
C GLN A 231 3.56 15.54 -13.41
N ILE A 232 3.50 15.22 -12.11
CA ILE A 232 2.62 14.18 -11.55
C ILE A 232 1.15 14.52 -11.77
N LEU A 233 0.78 15.81 -11.65
CA LEU A 233 -0.59 16.27 -11.87
C LEU A 233 -1.02 16.24 -13.35
N ARG A 234 -0.10 16.05 -14.29
CA ARG A 234 -0.46 15.97 -15.71
C ARG A 234 -0.91 14.55 -16.06
N ALA A 235 -2.02 14.47 -16.79
CA ALA A 235 -2.66 13.22 -17.24
C ALA A 235 -1.92 12.50 -18.39
N SER A 236 -0.58 12.57 -18.42
CA SER A 236 0.25 11.86 -19.40
C SER A 236 1.18 10.91 -18.67
N PHE A 237 1.16 9.64 -19.09
CA PHE A 237 1.92 8.55 -18.50
C PHE A 237 3.42 8.83 -18.38
N VAL A 238 4.02 9.35 -19.46
CA VAL A 238 5.43 9.73 -19.49
C VAL A 238 5.72 10.87 -18.50
N ARG A 239 4.80 11.83 -18.36
CA ARG A 239 4.98 12.97 -17.44
C ARG A 239 4.88 12.54 -15.98
N ILE A 240 3.96 11.63 -15.67
CA ILE A 240 3.86 11.02 -14.33
C ILE A 240 5.16 10.29 -13.99
N LEU A 241 5.71 9.50 -14.92
CA LEU A 241 6.98 8.79 -14.74
C LEU A 241 8.15 9.76 -14.46
N PHE A 242 8.32 10.79 -15.29
CA PHE A 242 9.35 11.80 -15.06
C PHE A 242 9.11 12.60 -13.78
N GLY A 243 7.86 12.81 -13.39
CA GLY A 243 7.47 13.45 -12.14
C GLY A 243 7.95 12.68 -10.92
N PHE A 244 7.72 11.36 -10.87
CA PHE A 244 8.22 10.51 -9.78
C PHE A 244 9.75 10.42 -9.74
N MET A 245 10.41 10.34 -10.91
CA MET A 245 11.87 10.37 -10.99
C MET A 245 12.44 11.67 -10.42
N LEU A 246 11.88 12.81 -10.82
CA LEU A 246 12.30 14.11 -10.34
C LEU A 246 12.01 14.30 -8.85
N LEU A 247 10.86 13.81 -8.35
CA LEU A 247 10.51 13.84 -6.94
C LEU A 247 11.51 13.07 -6.07
N SER A 248 11.94 11.88 -6.53
CA SER A 248 12.96 11.09 -5.84
C SER A 248 14.30 11.82 -5.75
N HIS A 249 14.75 12.44 -6.85
CA HIS A 249 15.96 13.26 -6.84
C HIS A 249 15.84 14.50 -5.94
N ALA A 250 14.67 15.17 -5.93
CA ALA A 250 14.40 16.31 -5.06
C ALA A 250 14.42 15.92 -3.58
N ALA A 251 13.84 14.76 -3.23
CA ALA A 251 13.87 14.22 -1.88
C ALA A 251 15.28 13.84 -1.43
N ASN A 252 16.08 13.23 -2.31
CA ASN A 252 17.49 12.93 -2.02
C ASN A 252 18.30 14.21 -1.77
N LEU A 253 18.10 15.23 -2.59
CA LEU A 253 18.73 16.54 -2.38
C LEU A 253 18.25 17.22 -1.10
N LEU A 254 16.97 17.10 -0.74
CA LEU A 254 16.45 17.62 0.53
C LEU A 254 17.13 16.96 1.73
N VAL A 255 17.25 15.63 1.73
CA VAL A 255 17.95 14.89 2.81
C VAL A 255 19.41 15.30 2.89
N LEU A 256 20.09 15.46 1.74
CA LEU A 256 21.47 15.95 1.71
C LEU A 256 21.59 17.39 2.20
N ALA A 257 20.63 18.27 1.87
CA ALA A 257 20.60 19.65 2.33
C ALA A 257 20.32 19.76 3.84
N MET A 258 19.64 18.78 4.43
CA MET A 258 19.51 18.65 5.88
C MET A 258 20.82 18.18 6.54
N SER A 259 21.71 17.53 5.79
CA SER A 259 23.04 17.18 6.26
C SER A 259 23.92 18.45 6.35
N SER A 260 24.45 18.72 7.54
CA SER A 260 25.25 19.93 7.78
C SER A 260 26.53 19.98 6.93
N ASN A 261 27.00 21.19 6.58
CA ASN A 261 28.10 21.43 5.64
C ASN A 261 29.36 20.53 5.88
N PRO A 262 29.76 19.66 4.93
CA PRO A 262 30.89 18.74 5.12
C PRO A 262 32.28 19.41 5.09
N THR A 263 32.37 20.72 4.78
CA THR A 263 33.68 21.40 4.70
C THR A 263 34.40 21.41 6.06
N GLY A 264 35.60 20.84 6.13
CA GLY A 264 36.43 20.79 7.34
C GLY A 264 36.06 19.68 8.32
N ARG A 265 35.41 18.60 7.83
CA ARG A 265 35.04 17.43 8.64
C ARG A 265 35.73 16.18 8.13
N GLU A 266 36.32 15.41 9.02
CA GLU A 266 36.99 14.14 8.69
C GLU A 266 36.00 12.96 8.70
N PRO A 267 36.25 11.92 7.89
CA PRO A 267 35.44 10.71 7.90
C PRO A 267 35.55 9.97 9.25
N PRO A 268 34.48 9.28 9.71
CA PRO A 268 34.42 8.59 11.01
C PRO A 268 35.47 7.52 11.30
N VAL A 269 36.36 7.23 10.34
CA VAL A 269 37.31 6.11 10.38
C VAL A 269 38.58 6.47 11.16
N VAL A 270 38.86 7.76 11.37
CA VAL A 270 40.04 8.21 12.14
C VAL A 270 39.60 8.51 13.57
N LEU A 271 40.02 7.67 14.52
CA LEU A 271 39.83 7.81 15.97
C LEU A 271 40.66 8.99 16.54
N ARG A 272 40.44 10.20 16.05
CA ARG A 272 40.96 11.44 16.65
C ARG A 272 39.83 12.11 17.40
N GLU A 273 39.86 11.98 18.72
CA GLU A 273 38.91 12.65 19.61
C GLU A 273 39.01 14.17 19.43
N GLY A 274 37.90 14.82 19.08
CA GLY A 274 37.75 16.29 19.13
C GLY A 274 37.49 17.01 17.80
N GLU A 275 37.59 16.34 16.65
CA GLU A 275 37.34 16.98 15.34
C GLU A 275 35.87 16.79 14.89
N ARG A 276 35.34 17.78 14.14
CA ARG A 276 33.94 17.77 13.69
C ARG A 276 33.72 16.62 12.71
N LEU A 277 33.05 15.56 13.14
CA LEU A 277 32.73 14.40 12.31
C LEU A 277 31.63 14.71 11.29
N VAL A 278 31.69 14.10 10.10
CA VAL A 278 30.56 14.07 9.15
C VAL A 278 29.50 13.10 9.67
N ASP A 279 28.22 13.49 9.60
CA ASP A 279 27.11 12.60 9.94
C ASP A 279 26.92 11.54 8.84
N PRO A 280 27.12 10.24 9.12
CA PRO A 280 26.95 9.18 8.13
C PRO A 280 25.47 8.86 7.85
N LEU A 281 24.53 9.29 8.69
CA LEU A 281 23.12 8.91 8.61
C LEU A 281 22.43 9.45 7.35
N PRO A 282 22.57 10.74 6.96
CA PRO A 282 22.00 11.25 5.71
C PRO A 282 22.53 10.50 4.48
N GLN A 283 23.80 10.09 4.49
CA GLN A 283 24.40 9.35 3.37
C GLN A 283 23.83 7.93 3.24
N ALA A 284 23.66 7.22 4.36
CA ALA A 284 23.02 5.91 4.37
C ALA A 284 21.54 5.98 3.95
N LEU A 285 20.83 7.04 4.39
CA LEU A 285 19.42 7.26 4.04
C LEU A 285 19.25 7.54 2.54
N VAL A 286 20.13 8.37 1.95
CA VAL A 286 20.10 8.69 0.51
C VAL A 286 20.40 7.46 -0.34
N LEU A 287 21.41 6.65 0.02
CA LEU A 287 21.72 5.42 -0.73
C LEU A 287 20.52 4.46 -0.75
N THR A 288 19.85 4.31 0.40
CA THR A 288 18.64 3.48 0.51
C THR A 288 17.49 4.03 -0.32
N ALA A 289 17.27 5.35 -0.27
CA ALA A 289 16.24 6.02 -1.03
C ALA A 289 16.46 5.93 -2.56
N ILE A 290 17.70 5.99 -3.04
CA ILE A 290 18.05 5.81 -4.45
C ILE A 290 17.68 4.40 -4.93
N VAL A 291 18.04 3.36 -4.15
CA VAL A 291 17.75 1.96 -4.52
C VAL A 291 16.25 1.68 -4.56
N ILE A 292 15.51 2.15 -3.55
CA ILE A 292 14.04 2.03 -3.54
C ILE A 292 13.42 2.82 -4.69
N GLY A 293 13.87 4.06 -4.91
CA GLY A 293 13.42 4.90 -6.02
C GLY A 293 13.62 4.22 -7.38
N PHE A 294 14.78 3.60 -7.61
CA PHE A 294 15.05 2.84 -8.83
C PHE A 294 14.10 1.65 -9.02
N GLY A 295 13.79 0.93 -7.94
CA GLY A 295 12.82 -0.17 -7.95
C GLY A 295 11.41 0.31 -8.27
N VAL A 296 10.95 1.38 -7.62
CA VAL A 296 9.62 1.97 -7.86
C VAL A 296 9.50 2.50 -9.29
N ILE A 297 10.52 3.17 -9.81
CA ILE A 297 10.54 3.68 -11.19
C ILE A 297 10.49 2.52 -12.17
N SER A 298 11.28 1.46 -11.96
CA SER A 298 11.29 0.27 -12.81
C SER A 298 9.94 -0.43 -12.84
N TYR A 299 9.30 -0.58 -11.67
CA TYR A 299 7.94 -1.09 -11.56
C TYR A 299 6.94 -0.20 -12.30
N LEU A 300 6.99 1.12 -12.10
CA LEU A 300 6.10 2.05 -12.77
C LEU A 300 6.26 1.99 -14.29
N VAL A 301 7.50 1.92 -14.82
CA VAL A 301 7.76 1.75 -16.25
C VAL A 301 7.13 0.47 -16.78
N ILE A 302 7.32 -0.67 -16.10
CA ILE A 302 6.74 -1.95 -16.50
C ILE A 302 5.21 -1.90 -16.49
N LEU A 303 4.62 -1.33 -15.44
CA LEU A 303 3.18 -1.17 -15.34
C LEU A 303 2.64 -0.32 -16.48
N LEU A 304 3.30 0.80 -16.75
CA LEU A 304 2.92 1.74 -17.81
C LEU A 304 3.09 1.13 -19.20
N TYR A 305 4.17 0.39 -19.41
CA TYR A 305 4.42 -0.35 -20.64
C TYR A 305 3.36 -1.42 -20.87
N ARG A 306 2.95 -2.12 -19.79
CA ARG A 306 1.88 -3.11 -19.87
C ARG A 306 0.55 -2.46 -20.23
N ILE A 307 0.18 -1.35 -19.58
CA ILE A 307 -1.02 -0.59 -19.90
C ILE A 307 -0.98 -0.09 -21.35
N PHE A 308 0.18 0.40 -21.81
CA PHE A 308 0.34 0.81 -23.21
C PHE A 308 0.18 -0.34 -24.20
N LEU A 309 0.69 -1.53 -23.90
CA LEU A 309 0.48 -2.71 -24.74
C LEU A 309 -0.98 -3.14 -24.79
N ASP A 310 -1.69 -3.07 -23.67
CA ASP A 310 -3.08 -3.52 -23.56
C ASP A 310 -4.05 -2.51 -24.19
N GLN A 311 -3.79 -1.20 -24.05
CA GLN A 311 -4.75 -0.12 -24.37
C GLN A 311 -4.30 0.80 -25.52
N LYS A 312 -3.04 0.68 -25.97
CA LYS A 312 -2.41 1.53 -27.01
C LYS A 312 -2.52 3.04 -26.77
N THR A 313 -2.82 3.46 -25.54
CA THR A 313 -2.89 4.87 -25.16
C THR A 313 -1.78 5.27 -24.20
N THR A 314 -1.38 6.54 -24.27
CA THR A 314 -0.36 7.16 -23.40
C THR A 314 -0.92 8.26 -22.50
N ASN A 315 -2.23 8.53 -22.59
CA ASN A 315 -2.92 9.48 -21.74
C ASN A 315 -3.87 8.77 -20.79
N LEU A 316 -3.98 9.32 -19.58
CA LEU A 316 -4.87 8.78 -18.57
C LEU A 316 -6.35 9.03 -18.91
N PHE A 317 -6.67 10.12 -19.61
CA PHE A 317 -8.05 10.43 -20.01
C PHE A 317 -8.61 9.42 -21.01
N ASP A 318 -7.87 9.17 -22.09
CA ASP A 318 -8.27 8.21 -23.13
C ASP A 318 -8.49 6.79 -22.57
N LEU A 319 -7.74 6.42 -21.52
CA LEU A 319 -7.93 5.15 -20.81
C LEU A 319 -9.30 5.04 -20.12
N PHE A 320 -9.78 6.13 -19.52
CA PHE A 320 -11.08 6.15 -18.83
C PHE A 320 -12.26 6.39 -19.78
N GLU A 321 -12.04 7.03 -20.93
CA GLU A 321 -13.06 7.24 -21.96
C GLU A 321 -13.35 5.99 -22.79
N GLY A 322 -12.33 5.21 -23.17
CA GLY A 322 -12.52 3.93 -23.86
C GLY A 322 -13.37 2.96 -23.04
N ASP A 323 -13.06 2.84 -21.75
CA ASP A 323 -13.78 2.00 -20.79
C ASP A 323 -15.24 2.45 -20.53
N ARG A 324 -15.59 3.72 -20.82
CA ARG A 324 -16.98 4.18 -20.78
C ARG A 324 -17.71 3.90 -22.10
N ALA A 325 -17.06 4.17 -23.22
CA ALA A 325 -17.62 3.94 -24.54
C ALA A 325 -17.94 2.47 -24.79
N ASP A 326 -17.06 1.55 -24.37
CA ASP A 326 -17.27 0.10 -24.53
C ASP A 326 -18.47 -0.39 -23.68
N ARG A 327 -18.65 0.17 -22.47
CA ARG A 327 -19.81 -0.09 -21.62
C ARG A 327 -21.11 0.46 -22.18
N GLU A 328 -21.08 1.65 -22.77
CA GLU A 328 -22.25 2.25 -23.43
C GLU A 328 -22.65 1.50 -24.71
N ARG A 329 -21.69 0.86 -25.38
CA ARG A 329 -21.92 0.07 -26.61
C ARG A 329 -22.36 -1.37 -26.36
N GLY A 330 -22.33 -1.84 -25.12
CA GLY A 330 -22.72 -3.20 -24.74
C GLY A 330 -21.80 -4.29 -25.29
N ASP A 331 -20.57 -3.94 -25.67
CA ASP A 331 -19.60 -4.83 -26.34
C ASP A 331 -18.66 -5.49 -25.31
N ASP A 332 -19.20 -5.83 -24.13
CA ASP A 332 -18.44 -6.43 -23.04
C ASP A 332 -18.06 -7.87 -23.44
N PRO A 333 -16.77 -8.21 -23.61
CA PRO A 333 -16.34 -9.56 -23.99
C PRO A 333 -16.68 -10.59 -22.90
N GLU A 334 -16.88 -10.12 -21.66
CA GLU A 334 -17.51 -10.87 -20.59
C GLU A 334 -19.02 -10.62 -20.66
N GLY A 335 -19.71 -11.36 -21.53
CA GLY A 335 -21.17 -11.29 -21.63
C GLY A 335 -21.84 -11.40 -20.26
N PRO A 336 -23.10 -10.91 -20.11
CA PRO A 336 -23.72 -10.65 -18.81
C PRO A 336 -23.56 -11.84 -17.87
N VAL A 337 -22.88 -11.59 -16.75
CA VAL A 337 -22.65 -12.59 -15.71
C VAL A 337 -24.00 -13.17 -15.28
N PRO A 338 -24.21 -14.50 -15.41
CA PRO A 338 -25.46 -15.10 -14.98
C PRO A 338 -25.66 -14.87 -13.48
N ILE A 339 -26.65 -14.05 -13.13
CA ILE A 339 -27.01 -13.78 -11.74
C ILE A 339 -27.68 -15.07 -11.20
N PRO A 340 -27.09 -15.77 -10.21
CA PRO A 340 -27.73 -16.95 -9.64
C PRO A 340 -28.97 -16.48 -8.86
N GLY A 341 -30.16 -16.85 -9.36
CA GLY A 341 -31.44 -16.56 -8.68
C GLY A 341 -32.35 -15.56 -9.38
N ARG A 342 -31.99 -15.01 -10.55
CA ARG A 342 -32.98 -14.40 -11.45
C ARG A 342 -33.45 -15.49 -12.44
N GLU A 343 -34.47 -16.25 -12.04
CA GLU A 343 -35.30 -16.94 -13.02
C GLU A 343 -35.80 -15.89 -14.01
N ASN A 344 -35.84 -16.23 -15.30
CA ASN A 344 -36.28 -15.33 -16.37
C ASN A 344 -37.79 -15.08 -16.26
N VAL A 345 -38.21 -14.29 -15.26
CA VAL A 345 -39.62 -13.94 -15.01
C VAL A 345 -40.25 -13.33 -16.26
N GLY A 346 -39.48 -12.58 -17.07
CA GLY A 346 -39.97 -12.03 -18.33
C GLY A 346 -40.27 -13.08 -19.42
N ALA A 347 -39.52 -14.19 -19.47
CA ALA A 347 -39.75 -15.25 -20.45
C ALA A 347 -40.92 -16.15 -20.05
N ASP A 348 -41.12 -16.36 -18.74
CA ASP A 348 -42.22 -17.18 -18.23
C ASP A 348 -43.56 -16.43 -18.23
N VAL A 349 -43.57 -15.11 -18.01
CA VAL A 349 -44.79 -14.28 -18.18
C VAL A 349 -45.19 -14.21 -19.65
N ALA A 350 -44.25 -14.02 -20.58
CA ALA A 350 -44.54 -14.04 -22.01
C ALA A 350 -45.05 -15.41 -22.51
N ARG A 351 -44.56 -16.51 -21.93
CA ARG A 351 -45.07 -17.87 -22.22
C ARG A 351 -46.44 -18.14 -21.59
N ALA A 352 -46.71 -17.61 -20.41
CA ALA A 352 -48.01 -17.72 -19.75
C ALA A 352 -49.10 -16.92 -20.50
N ASP A 353 -48.77 -15.71 -20.97
CA ASP A 353 -49.68 -14.87 -21.75
C ASP A 353 -49.95 -15.47 -23.15
N ALA A 354 -48.92 -16.06 -23.78
CA ALA A 354 -49.09 -16.78 -25.05
C ALA A 354 -49.95 -18.05 -24.91
N ALA A 355 -49.77 -18.81 -23.81
CA ALA A 355 -50.60 -19.99 -23.53
C ALA A 355 -52.06 -19.62 -23.22
N ALA A 356 -52.30 -18.52 -22.50
CA ALA A 356 -53.65 -18.02 -22.23
C ALA A 356 -54.39 -17.58 -23.52
N ALA A 357 -53.66 -16.99 -24.47
CA ALA A 357 -54.21 -16.57 -25.76
C ALA A 357 -54.61 -17.74 -26.68
N GLU A 358 -53.97 -18.91 -26.57
CA GLU A 358 -54.35 -20.11 -27.32
C GLU A 358 -55.60 -20.79 -26.75
N THR A 359 -55.73 -20.90 -25.42
CA THR A 359 -56.94 -21.45 -24.78
C THR A 359 -58.20 -20.60 -24.96
N GLY A 360 -58.07 -19.28 -25.17
CA GLY A 360 -59.20 -18.40 -25.45
C GLY A 360 -59.78 -18.55 -26.86
N LYS A 361 -59.03 -19.17 -27.79
CA LYS A 361 -59.43 -19.33 -29.20
C LYS A 361 -60.18 -20.64 -29.48
N GLU A 362 -59.99 -21.67 -28.65
CA GLU A 362 -60.73 -22.94 -28.75
C GLU A 362 -62.12 -22.88 -28.09
N ALA A 363 -62.38 -21.93 -27.19
CA ALA A 363 -63.70 -21.75 -26.57
C ALA A 363 -64.68 -20.87 -27.37
N ALA A 364 -64.25 -20.34 -28.53
CA ALA A 364 -65.02 -19.44 -29.39
C ALA A 364 -65.24 -19.97 -30.82
N SER A 365 -64.91 -21.25 -31.07
CA SER A 365 -65.35 -22.03 -32.24
C SER A 365 -66.34 -23.10 -31.79
#